data_AF-A0A8B8AWY2-F1
#
_entry.id   AF-A0A8B8AWY2-F1
#
_cell.length_a   1.000
_cell.length_b   1.000
_cell.length_c   1.000
_cell.angle_alpha   90.00
_cell.angle_beta   90.00
_cell.angle_gamma   90.00
#
_symmetry.space_group_name_H-M   'P 1'
#
loop_
_entity.id
_entity.type
_entity.pdbx_description
1 polymer ?
#
loop_
_entity_poly.entity_id
_entity_poly.type
_entity_poly.pdbx_seq_one_letter_code
_entity_poly.pdbx_strand_id
1 'polypeptide(L)'
;MTFLIGLALCSLIQISTFSCAYANDLSFALCADQKGFIHCEKGSKIRVKSAVYGRTDNKVCPGGNTNTRTCRSLTSEMKVKWSCNGYRTCHLHASSQIFGNPCMNVSKYLQVTYGCVKNPDGKDPIAFNAYNTDNLRIDRNTHFNVVYNAVHYNYGNAYNPVSGFFTAPSPGLYVFTWASVVAPKKTFDAEILVNGKRKGLGNCYNVGGSGFENCSNTVPLILATGDKVNIRTDVADYLHGGGWSNFKGWKVY
;
A
#
# COMPACT_ATOMS: atom_id res chain seq x y z
N MET A 1 -60.59 25.39 42.44
CA MET A 1 -60.91 24.18 41.65
C MET A 1 -59.83 24.01 40.59
N THR A 2 -58.81 23.18 40.88
CA THR A 2 -58.39 21.94 40.14
C THR A 2 -57.66 22.21 38.80
N PHE A 3 -56.31 22.19 38.69
CA PHE A 3 -55.30 21.09 38.58
C PHE A 3 -55.32 20.20 37.29
N LEU A 4 -54.31 20.42 36.41
CA LEU A 4 -53.31 19.50 35.79
C LEU A 4 -53.64 18.13 35.10
N ILE A 5 -52.95 17.92 33.95
CA ILE A 5 -52.32 16.70 33.34
C ILE A 5 -53.15 15.71 32.47
N GLY A 6 -52.77 15.64 31.18
CA GLY A 6 -52.31 14.41 30.46
C GLY A 6 -53.31 13.41 29.88
N LEU A 7 -53.20 13.08 28.57
CA LEU A 7 -52.85 11.75 28.05
C LEU A 7 -52.90 11.69 26.51
N ALA A 8 -51.97 10.89 25.97
CA ALA A 8 -51.67 10.67 24.55
C ALA A 8 -52.67 9.70 23.88
N LEU A 9 -52.85 9.83 22.56
CA LEU A 9 -53.22 8.71 21.68
C LEU A 9 -52.50 8.82 20.32
N CYS A 10 -51.99 7.66 19.90
CA CYS A 10 -51.01 7.37 18.87
C CYS A 10 -51.68 7.04 17.51
N SER A 11 -51.14 7.50 16.38
CA SER A 11 -51.28 6.90 15.01
C SER A 11 -50.66 7.85 13.95
N LEU A 12 -49.89 7.49 12.92
CA LEU A 12 -49.32 6.25 12.36
C LEU A 12 -48.09 6.61 11.49
N ILE A 13 -46.94 5.96 11.73
CA ILE A 13 -46.04 5.24 10.77
C ILE A 13 -45.82 5.91 9.38
N GLN A 14 -44.63 6.36 8.99
CA GLN A 14 -43.43 5.56 8.68
C GLN A 14 -42.14 6.30 9.07
N ILE A 15 -41.40 5.80 10.08
CA ILE A 15 -39.97 6.08 10.19
C ILE A 15 -39.28 5.00 9.35
N SER A 16 -38.78 5.39 8.18
CA SER A 16 -37.76 4.61 7.49
C SER A 16 -36.57 4.51 8.45
N THR A 17 -36.39 3.34 9.05
CA THR A 17 -35.13 3.00 9.71
C THR A 17 -34.07 2.88 8.63
N PHE A 18 -33.52 4.01 8.22
CA PHE A 18 -32.16 4.04 7.73
C PHE A 18 -31.28 3.63 8.92
N SER A 19 -31.16 2.32 9.11
CA SER A 19 -30.06 1.74 9.85
C SER A 19 -28.79 2.18 9.14
N CYS A 20 -28.21 3.29 9.58
CA CYS A 20 -26.79 3.50 9.41
C CYS A 20 -26.13 2.28 10.04
N ALA A 21 -25.73 1.32 9.21
CA ALA A 21 -24.88 0.23 9.64
C ALA A 21 -23.59 0.88 10.16
N TYR A 22 -23.51 1.06 11.48
CA TYR A 22 -22.26 1.37 12.14
C TYR A 22 -21.31 0.23 11.79
N ALA A 23 -20.31 0.51 10.96
CA ALA A 23 -19.24 -0.42 10.66
C ALA A 23 -18.51 -0.67 11.98
N ASN A 24 -18.88 -1.74 12.68
CA ASN A 24 -18.25 -2.15 13.93
C ASN A 24 -16.78 -2.45 13.64
N ASP A 25 -15.90 -1.91 14.47
CA ASP A 25 -14.48 -2.18 14.37
C ASP A 25 -14.19 -3.60 14.81
N LEU A 26 -13.54 -4.34 13.93
CA LEU A 26 -13.10 -5.71 14.17
C LEU A 26 -11.70 -5.64 14.78
N SER A 27 -11.47 -6.39 15.87
CA SER A 27 -10.15 -6.56 16.46
C SER A 27 -9.69 -8.00 16.28
N PHE A 28 -8.44 -8.18 15.87
CA PHE A 28 -7.81 -9.46 15.66
C PHE A 28 -6.41 -9.45 16.26
N ALA A 29 -6.01 -10.52 16.93
CA ALA A 29 -4.69 -10.63 17.56
C ALA A 29 -3.98 -11.93 17.20
N LEU A 30 -2.67 -11.84 16.96
CA LEU A 30 -1.76 -12.96 16.76
C LEU A 30 -0.65 -12.90 17.81
N CYS A 31 -0.44 -13.99 18.54
CA CYS A 31 0.69 -14.10 19.46
C CYS A 31 2.01 -14.20 18.68
N ALA A 32 3.14 -13.99 19.37
CA ALA A 32 4.47 -14.07 18.75
C ALA A 32 4.62 -15.30 17.82
N ASP A 33 5.13 -15.03 16.63
CA ASP A 33 5.41 -15.99 15.55
C ASP A 33 4.19 -16.74 14.99
N GLN A 34 2.97 -16.40 15.41
CA GLN A 34 1.75 -16.92 14.79
C GLN A 34 1.45 -16.26 13.45
N LYS A 35 0.85 -17.05 12.55
CA LYS A 35 0.34 -16.61 11.25
C LYS A 35 -1.19 -16.65 11.26
N GLY A 36 -1.83 -15.72 10.57
CA GLY A 36 -3.28 -15.68 10.42
C GLY A 36 -3.71 -14.74 9.31
N PHE A 37 -5.00 -14.42 9.24
CA PHE A 37 -5.51 -13.49 8.25
C PHE A 37 -6.72 -12.71 8.77
N ILE A 38 -6.90 -11.52 8.22
CA ILE A 38 -8.14 -10.74 8.35
C ILE A 38 -8.86 -10.70 7.01
N HIS A 39 -10.19 -10.62 7.04
CA HIS A 39 -11.01 -10.77 5.85
C HIS A 39 -12.25 -9.87 5.89
N CYS A 40 -12.67 -9.41 4.71
CA CYS A 40 -13.93 -8.70 4.49
C CYS A 40 -14.80 -9.42 3.47
N GLU A 41 -16.11 -9.32 3.64
CA GLU A 41 -17.09 -9.86 2.70
C GLU A 41 -16.97 -9.26 1.29
N LYS A 42 -17.58 -9.92 0.31
CA LYS A 42 -17.57 -9.48 -1.09
C LYS A 42 -18.11 -8.04 -1.22
N GLY A 43 -17.36 -7.21 -1.94
CA GLY A 43 -17.70 -5.80 -2.15
C GLY A 43 -17.16 -4.85 -1.08
N SER A 44 -16.53 -5.38 -0.02
CA SER A 44 -15.86 -4.59 1.02
C SER A 44 -14.34 -4.79 0.98
N LYS A 45 -13.58 -3.78 1.38
CA LYS A 45 -12.13 -3.82 1.51
C LYS A 45 -11.72 -3.54 2.95
N ILE A 46 -10.59 -4.10 3.36
CA ILE A 46 -9.99 -3.86 4.68
C ILE A 46 -9.52 -2.40 4.75
N ARG A 47 -9.91 -1.71 5.82
CA ARG A 47 -9.35 -0.43 6.26
C ARG A 47 -8.83 -0.58 7.69
N VAL A 48 -7.53 -0.71 7.82
CA VAL A 48 -6.83 -0.78 9.10
C VAL A 48 -6.93 0.58 9.80
N LYS A 49 -7.46 0.57 11.02
CA LYS A 49 -7.54 1.76 11.89
C LYS A 49 -6.28 1.90 12.74
N SER A 50 -5.85 0.80 13.36
CA SER A 50 -4.62 0.73 14.13
C SER A 50 -4.00 -0.67 14.06
N ALA A 51 -2.69 -0.76 14.21
CA ALA A 51 -2.04 -2.04 14.48
C ALA A 51 -0.83 -1.84 15.40
N VAL A 52 -0.68 -2.73 16.36
CA VAL A 52 0.39 -2.67 17.36
C VAL A 52 1.07 -4.02 17.43
N TYR A 53 2.37 -4.04 17.12
CA TYR A 53 3.24 -5.16 17.46
C TYR A 53 4.05 -4.82 18.71
N GLY A 54 3.84 -5.57 19.78
CA GLY A 54 4.43 -5.29 21.09
C GLY A 54 3.65 -5.95 22.23
N ARG A 55 3.60 -5.30 23.39
CA ARG A 55 2.73 -5.69 24.49
C ARG A 55 2.11 -4.49 25.16
N THR A 56 0.79 -4.40 25.05
CA THR A 56 -0.02 -3.29 25.58
C THR A 56 -1.09 -3.72 26.58
N ASP A 57 -1.25 -5.03 26.75
CA ASP A 57 -2.31 -5.68 27.50
C ASP A 57 -1.77 -7.03 28.02
N ASN A 58 -2.22 -7.45 29.20
CA ASN A 58 -1.80 -8.69 29.86
C ASN A 58 -2.73 -9.88 29.61
N LYS A 59 -3.93 -9.64 29.08
CA LYS A 59 -4.92 -10.66 28.71
C LYS A 59 -4.73 -11.12 27.27
N VAL A 60 -4.31 -10.23 26.37
CA VAL A 60 -3.99 -10.59 24.98
C VAL A 60 -2.71 -11.43 24.97
N CYS A 61 -2.82 -12.69 24.52
CA CYS A 61 -1.72 -13.66 24.49
C CYS A 61 -1.00 -13.78 25.85
N PRO A 62 -1.57 -14.48 26.84
CA PRO A 62 -1.09 -14.47 28.23
C PRO A 62 0.24 -15.21 28.46
N GLY A 63 0.78 -15.89 27.45
CA GLY A 63 2.03 -16.64 27.57
C GLY A 63 3.29 -15.77 27.63
N GLY A 64 4.25 -16.18 28.46
CA GLY A 64 5.58 -15.57 28.60
C GLY A 64 5.62 -14.38 29.56
N ASN A 65 6.61 -13.50 29.40
CA ASN A 65 6.77 -12.32 30.25
C ASN A 65 5.78 -11.20 29.85
N THR A 66 4.85 -10.88 30.75
CA THR A 66 3.79 -9.87 30.58
C THR A 66 3.99 -8.59 31.42
N ASN A 67 5.20 -8.36 31.95
CA ASN A 67 5.46 -7.31 32.96
C ASN A 67 5.45 -5.88 32.41
N THR A 68 5.39 -5.68 31.09
CA THR A 68 5.28 -4.35 30.47
C THR A 68 3.99 -4.20 29.66
N ARG A 69 3.45 -2.98 29.64
CA ARG A 69 2.24 -2.59 28.87
C ARG A 69 2.48 -1.39 27.95
N THR A 70 3.71 -0.90 27.86
CA THR A 70 4.06 0.28 27.06
C THR A 70 4.89 -0.06 25.83
N CYS A 71 5.22 -1.33 25.61
CA CYS A 71 6.09 -1.70 24.52
C CYS A 71 5.34 -1.80 23.19
N ARG A 72 5.77 -1.01 22.20
CA ARG A 72 5.14 -0.94 20.87
C ARG A 72 6.19 -0.65 19.79
N SER A 73 6.10 -1.32 18.64
CA SER A 73 6.88 -0.96 17.46
C SER A 73 6.26 0.26 16.76
N LEU A 74 7.05 1.32 16.59
CA LEU A 74 6.63 2.56 15.91
C LEU A 74 6.22 2.35 14.44
N THR A 75 6.69 1.27 13.81
CA THR A 75 6.42 0.99 12.38
C THR A 75 5.31 -0.03 12.18
N SER A 76 4.78 -0.62 13.26
CA SER A 76 3.82 -1.74 13.15
C SER A 76 2.52 -1.34 12.45
N GLU A 77 1.93 -0.21 12.84
CA GLU A 77 0.73 0.30 12.20
C GLU A 77 0.94 0.58 10.70
N MET A 78 2.04 1.26 10.36
CA MET A 78 2.38 1.57 8.97
C MET A 78 2.54 0.30 8.14
N LYS A 79 3.27 -0.70 8.65
CA LYS A 79 3.50 -1.98 7.95
C LYS A 79 2.20 -2.76 7.74
N VAL A 80 1.30 -2.81 8.73
CA VAL A 80 0.01 -3.50 8.56
C VAL A 80 -0.91 -2.73 7.62
N LYS A 81 -0.96 -1.39 7.71
CA LYS A 81 -1.67 -0.55 6.74
C LYS A 81 -1.15 -0.79 5.32
N TRP A 82 0.16 -0.88 5.13
CA TRP A 82 0.79 -1.19 3.84
C TRP A 82 0.43 -2.56 3.29
N SER A 83 0.36 -3.58 4.14
CA SER A 83 0.08 -4.95 3.69
C SER A 83 -1.41 -5.23 3.49
N CYS A 84 -2.30 -4.54 4.22
CA CYS A 84 -3.70 -4.95 4.30
C CYS A 84 -4.72 -3.99 3.68
N ASN A 85 -4.45 -2.68 3.65
CA ASN A 85 -5.45 -1.73 3.17
C ASN A 85 -5.80 -1.98 1.70
N GLY A 86 -7.09 -1.92 1.38
CA GLY A 86 -7.59 -2.08 0.02
C GLY A 86 -7.67 -3.53 -0.47
N TYR A 87 -7.14 -4.50 0.29
CA TYR A 87 -7.32 -5.92 0.03
C TYR A 87 -8.60 -6.44 0.69
N ARG A 88 -9.15 -7.53 0.15
CA ARG A 88 -10.27 -8.25 0.74
C ARG A 88 -9.82 -9.23 1.82
N THR A 89 -8.67 -9.86 1.62
CA THR A 89 -8.02 -10.78 2.55
C THR A 89 -6.58 -10.33 2.72
N CYS A 90 -6.12 -10.22 3.96
CA CYS A 90 -4.73 -9.90 4.28
C CYS A 90 -4.15 -10.97 5.19
N HIS A 91 -3.06 -11.61 4.75
CA HIS A 91 -2.32 -12.57 5.57
C HIS A 91 -1.28 -11.83 6.41
N LEU A 92 -1.21 -12.17 7.70
CA LEU A 92 -0.37 -11.53 8.69
C LEU A 92 0.49 -12.56 9.41
N HIS A 93 1.70 -12.15 9.77
CA HIS A 93 2.65 -12.95 10.55
C HIS A 93 3.24 -12.08 11.65
N ALA A 94 2.96 -12.43 12.91
CA ALA A 94 3.38 -11.66 14.08
C ALA A 94 4.85 -11.93 14.45
N SER A 95 5.77 -11.59 13.54
CA SER A 95 7.18 -11.89 13.70
C SER A 95 8.05 -10.65 13.88
N SER A 96 9.07 -10.80 14.73
CA SER A 96 10.08 -9.76 14.97
C SER A 96 10.95 -9.50 13.72
N GLN A 97 11.02 -10.44 12.77
CA GLN A 97 11.66 -10.20 11.47
C GLN A 97 10.93 -9.12 10.65
N ILE A 98 9.60 -9.04 10.78
CA ILE A 98 8.77 -8.10 10.04
C ILE A 98 8.67 -6.77 10.79
N PHE A 99 8.38 -6.81 12.08
CA PHE A 99 8.04 -5.61 12.86
C PHE A 99 9.18 -5.06 13.72
N GLY A 100 10.34 -5.73 13.70
CA GLY A 100 11.47 -5.46 14.60
C GLY A 100 11.25 -6.05 15.99
N ASN A 101 12.23 -5.85 16.88
CA ASN A 101 12.14 -6.28 18.27
C ASN A 101 12.04 -5.05 19.20
N PRO A 102 10.85 -4.44 19.35
CA PRO A 102 10.67 -3.25 20.20
C PRO A 102 10.82 -3.55 21.70
N CYS A 103 10.73 -4.82 22.10
CA CYS A 103 10.74 -5.23 23.51
C CYS A 103 11.75 -6.36 23.73
N MET A 104 12.86 -6.06 24.41
CA MET A 104 13.76 -7.11 24.90
C MET A 104 13.08 -7.90 26.03
N ASN A 105 13.16 -9.24 25.98
CA ASN A 105 12.69 -10.18 27.00
C ASN A 105 11.19 -10.09 27.38
N VAL A 106 10.35 -9.55 26.49
CA VAL A 106 8.90 -9.45 26.67
C VAL A 106 8.18 -10.19 25.55
N SER A 107 7.16 -10.94 25.93
CA SER A 107 6.28 -11.64 24.98
C SER A 107 5.51 -10.63 24.14
N LYS A 108 5.54 -10.74 22.81
CA LYS A 108 4.93 -9.77 21.88
C LYS A 108 3.69 -10.38 21.23
N TYR A 109 2.78 -9.55 20.79
CA TYR A 109 1.67 -9.92 19.92
C TYR A 109 1.43 -8.81 18.89
N LEU A 110 0.85 -9.18 17.76
CA LEU A 110 0.29 -8.23 16.80
C LEU A 110 -1.21 -8.11 17.07
N GLN A 111 -1.68 -6.93 17.47
CA GLN A 111 -3.10 -6.61 17.53
C GLN A 111 -3.45 -5.65 16.40
N VAL A 112 -4.49 -5.97 15.62
CA VAL A 112 -4.97 -5.18 14.49
C VAL A 112 -6.43 -4.82 14.72
N THR A 113 -6.75 -3.54 14.61
CA THR A 113 -8.13 -3.05 14.57
C THR A 113 -8.42 -2.56 13.16
N TYR A 114 -9.46 -3.08 12.54
CA TYR A 114 -9.82 -2.78 11.15
C TYR A 114 -11.33 -2.71 10.97
N GLY A 115 -11.75 -2.02 9.91
CA GLY A 115 -13.14 -2.05 9.44
C GLY A 115 -13.20 -2.60 8.02
N CYS A 116 -14.37 -3.10 7.63
CA CYS A 116 -14.69 -3.47 6.27
C CYS A 116 -15.54 -2.38 5.64
N VAL A 117 -15.01 -1.73 4.59
CA VAL A 117 -15.67 -0.59 3.95
C VAL A 117 -16.08 -0.95 2.53
N LYS A 118 -17.38 -0.74 2.22
CA LYS A 118 -17.93 -0.84 0.88
C LYS A 118 -17.61 0.47 0.16
N ASN A 119 -16.50 0.48 -0.58
CA ASN A 119 -15.96 1.63 -1.32
C ASN A 119 -15.57 2.81 -0.39
N PRO A 120 -14.29 2.97 -0.03
CA PRO A 120 -13.84 4.01 0.91
C PRO A 120 -13.85 5.41 0.28
N ASP A 121 -15.03 6.01 0.08
CA ASP A 121 -15.30 7.45 -0.09
C ASP A 121 -14.22 8.32 -0.79
N GLY A 122 -13.53 7.82 -1.83
CA GLY A 122 -12.50 8.57 -2.55
C GLY A 122 -11.35 9.17 -1.70
N LYS A 123 -11.20 8.76 -0.43
CA LYS A 123 -10.25 9.37 0.53
C LYS A 123 -9.03 8.52 0.84
N ASP A 124 -9.03 7.23 0.49
CA ASP A 124 -7.85 6.41 0.65
C ASP A 124 -6.77 6.86 -0.34
N PRO A 125 -5.52 7.08 0.10
CA PRO A 125 -4.46 7.53 -0.78
C PRO A 125 -4.23 6.48 -1.87
N ILE A 126 -4.05 6.92 -3.10
CA ILE A 126 -3.58 6.06 -4.19
C ILE A 126 -2.11 6.40 -4.37
N ALA A 127 -1.24 5.49 -3.96
CA ALA A 127 0.20 5.70 -4.03
C ALA A 127 0.95 4.37 -4.00
N PHE A 128 1.99 4.24 -4.82
CA PHE A 128 2.86 3.06 -4.82
C PHE A 128 4.33 3.45 -4.88
N ASN A 129 5.18 2.58 -4.35
CA ASN A 129 6.63 2.65 -4.44
C ASN A 129 7.16 1.25 -4.73
N ALA A 130 7.47 1.01 -6.01
CA ALA A 130 7.97 -0.26 -6.52
C ALA A 130 9.46 -0.17 -6.87
N TYR A 131 10.16 -1.29 -6.77
CA TYR A 131 11.59 -1.39 -7.06
C TYR A 131 11.94 -2.75 -7.68
N ASN A 132 13.13 -2.83 -8.30
CA ASN A 132 13.68 -4.08 -8.80
C ASN A 132 14.50 -4.78 -7.72
N THR A 133 14.24 -6.07 -7.48
CA THR A 133 15.08 -6.90 -6.58
C THR A 133 16.41 -7.23 -7.22
N ASP A 134 16.40 -7.53 -8.52
CA ASP A 134 17.54 -8.03 -9.26
C ASP A 134 17.94 -7.07 -10.40
N ASN A 135 19.19 -7.18 -10.83
CA ASN A 135 19.67 -6.42 -11.98
C ASN A 135 18.96 -6.89 -13.25
N LEU A 136 18.49 -5.95 -14.07
CA LEU A 136 17.98 -6.26 -15.41
C LEU A 136 19.11 -6.15 -16.43
N ARG A 137 19.21 -7.14 -17.32
CA ARG A 137 20.06 -7.13 -18.51
C ARG A 137 19.13 -7.13 -19.71
N ILE A 138 19.28 -6.14 -20.58
CA ILE A 138 18.35 -5.86 -21.67
C ILE A 138 19.15 -5.83 -22.96
N ASP A 139 18.57 -6.35 -24.05
CA ASP A 139 19.15 -6.17 -25.37
C ASP A 139 18.97 -4.70 -25.79
N ARG A 140 20.06 -4.02 -26.14
CA ARG A 140 20.15 -2.56 -26.15
C ARG A 140 19.03 -1.81 -26.87
N ASN A 141 18.48 -2.39 -27.93
CA ASN A 141 17.47 -1.77 -28.79
C ASN A 141 16.09 -2.45 -28.69
N THR A 142 15.86 -3.22 -27.62
CA THR A 142 14.60 -3.92 -27.39
C THR A 142 13.70 -3.08 -26.49
N HIS A 143 12.54 -2.67 -27.02
CA HIS A 143 11.47 -2.05 -26.22
C HIS A 143 10.81 -3.11 -25.33
N PHE A 144 11.12 -3.06 -24.04
CA PHE A 144 10.68 -4.01 -23.03
C PHE A 144 9.92 -3.27 -21.92
N ASN A 145 8.78 -3.83 -21.50
CA ASN A 145 8.00 -3.30 -20.39
C ASN A 145 8.68 -3.61 -19.06
N VAL A 146 9.12 -2.58 -18.35
CA VAL A 146 9.91 -2.71 -17.12
C VAL A 146 8.99 -3.09 -15.96
N VAL A 147 9.22 -4.28 -15.40
CA VAL A 147 8.49 -4.77 -14.22
C VAL A 147 9.32 -4.52 -12.97
N TYR A 148 8.85 -3.64 -12.10
CA TYR A 148 9.42 -3.42 -10.76
C TYR A 148 8.75 -4.42 -9.81
N ASN A 149 9.43 -5.55 -9.61
CA ASN A 149 8.84 -6.79 -9.10
C ASN A 149 8.63 -6.85 -7.58
N ALA A 150 9.07 -5.83 -6.84
CA ALA A 150 8.81 -5.70 -5.41
C ALA A 150 8.23 -4.32 -5.09
N VAL A 151 7.49 -4.23 -3.98
CA VAL A 151 6.86 -2.99 -3.51
C VAL A 151 7.21 -2.72 -2.05
N HIS A 152 7.57 -1.48 -1.74
CA HIS A 152 7.59 -1.02 -0.35
C HIS A 152 6.17 -0.77 0.17
N TYR A 153 5.32 -0.21 -0.69
CA TYR A 153 3.89 -0.02 -0.45
C TYR A 153 3.13 0.14 -1.78
N ASN A 154 1.83 -0.12 -1.75
CA ASN A 154 0.94 -0.04 -2.92
C ASN A 154 -0.49 0.30 -2.50
N TYR A 155 -0.68 1.48 -1.90
CA TYR A 155 -2.00 1.95 -1.49
C TYR A 155 -2.95 2.10 -2.68
N GLY A 156 -4.18 1.61 -2.51
CA GLY A 156 -5.16 1.51 -3.59
C GLY A 156 -4.96 0.29 -4.50
N ASN A 157 -3.87 -0.48 -4.31
CA ASN A 157 -3.52 -1.66 -5.11
C ASN A 157 -3.56 -1.39 -6.62
N ALA A 158 -3.12 -0.19 -6.99
CA ALA A 158 -3.20 0.29 -8.36
C ALA A 158 -2.00 -0.16 -9.20
N TYR A 159 -0.84 -0.45 -8.59
CA TYR A 159 0.31 -1.04 -9.27
C TYR A 159 0.29 -2.57 -9.23
N ASN A 160 0.64 -3.24 -10.32
CA ASN A 160 0.77 -4.69 -10.39
C ASN A 160 2.24 -5.08 -10.57
N PRO A 161 2.90 -5.64 -9.54
CA PRO A 161 4.33 -6.00 -9.61
C PRO A 161 4.62 -7.25 -10.46
N VAL A 162 3.59 -7.94 -10.95
CA VAL A 162 3.75 -9.05 -11.91
C VAL A 162 3.79 -8.52 -13.34
N SER A 163 2.96 -7.52 -13.65
CA SER A 163 2.84 -6.99 -15.01
C SER A 163 3.57 -5.66 -15.25
N GLY A 164 4.00 -4.95 -14.20
CA GLY A 164 4.66 -3.65 -14.31
C GLY A 164 3.71 -2.47 -14.55
N PHE A 165 2.40 -2.70 -14.59
CA PHE A 165 1.41 -1.66 -14.87
C PHE A 165 0.82 -1.06 -13.60
N PHE A 166 0.71 0.26 -13.58
CA PHE A 166 -0.26 0.99 -12.77
C PHE A 166 -1.59 1.09 -13.54
N THR A 167 -2.72 0.86 -12.87
CA THR A 167 -4.07 1.08 -13.42
C THR A 167 -4.79 2.12 -12.58
N ALA A 168 -5.16 3.25 -13.19
CA ALA A 168 -5.81 4.34 -12.49
C ALA A 168 -7.16 3.90 -11.91
N PRO A 169 -7.34 3.87 -10.58
CA PRO A 169 -8.58 3.39 -9.97
C PRO A 169 -9.69 4.46 -9.97
N SER A 170 -9.34 5.72 -10.21
CA SER A 170 -10.28 6.84 -10.32
C SER A 170 -9.69 7.94 -11.22
N PRO A 171 -10.50 8.87 -11.75
CA PRO A 171 -9.98 9.99 -12.52
C PRO A 171 -9.24 10.96 -11.61
N GLY A 172 -8.22 11.65 -12.14
CA GLY A 172 -7.53 12.70 -11.40
C GLY A 172 -6.13 13.02 -11.93
N LEU A 173 -5.45 13.90 -11.21
CA LEU A 173 -4.04 14.19 -11.44
C LEU A 173 -3.18 13.18 -10.68
N TYR A 174 -2.26 12.54 -11.38
CA TYR A 174 -1.28 11.63 -10.84
C TYR A 174 0.13 12.14 -11.13
N VAL A 175 1.06 11.95 -10.20
CA VAL A 175 2.48 12.20 -10.45
C VAL A 175 3.19 10.86 -10.46
N PHE A 176 3.99 10.63 -11.50
CA PHE A 176 4.83 9.46 -11.63
C PHE A 176 6.28 9.87 -11.69
N THR A 177 7.13 9.11 -11.00
CA THR A 177 8.58 9.27 -11.07
C THR A 177 9.25 7.92 -11.12
N TRP A 178 10.32 7.80 -11.89
CA TRP A 178 11.18 6.63 -11.87
C TRP A 178 12.63 7.09 -11.76
N ALA A 179 13.40 6.29 -11.02
CA ALA A 179 14.84 6.45 -10.90
C ALA A 179 15.52 5.20 -11.43
N SER A 180 16.58 5.41 -12.21
CA SER A 180 17.35 4.36 -12.87
C SER A 180 18.80 4.49 -12.43
N VAL A 181 19.32 3.44 -11.82
CA VAL A 181 20.74 3.34 -11.50
C VAL A 181 21.40 2.44 -12.54
N VAL A 182 22.46 2.93 -13.18
CA VAL A 182 23.16 2.20 -14.26
C VAL A 182 24.63 2.02 -13.90
N ALA A 183 25.16 0.84 -14.21
CA ALA A 183 26.58 0.52 -14.01
C ALA A 183 27.48 1.28 -15.01
N PRO A 184 28.81 1.32 -14.77
CA PRO A 184 29.75 1.92 -15.72
C PRO A 184 29.61 1.33 -17.12
N LYS A 185 29.71 2.18 -18.15
CA LYS A 185 29.63 1.81 -19.58
C LYS A 185 28.27 1.25 -20.02
N LYS A 186 27.20 1.59 -19.28
CA LYS A 186 25.82 1.12 -19.54
C LYS A 186 24.85 2.27 -19.78
N THR A 187 23.64 1.95 -20.21
CA THR A 187 22.60 2.95 -20.46
C THR A 187 21.22 2.41 -20.16
N PHE A 188 20.33 3.32 -19.74
CA PHE A 188 18.92 3.04 -19.53
C PHE A 188 18.08 4.27 -19.88
N ASP A 189 17.77 4.40 -21.16
CA ASP A 189 16.77 5.34 -21.62
C ASP A 189 15.40 4.65 -21.58
N ALA A 190 14.39 5.38 -21.14
CA ALA A 190 13.06 4.84 -20.93
C ALA A 190 11.99 5.88 -21.24
N GLU A 191 10.79 5.37 -21.43
CA GLU A 191 9.59 6.16 -21.68
C GLU A 191 8.49 5.76 -20.72
N ILE A 192 7.68 6.75 -20.32
CA ILE A 192 6.42 6.51 -19.63
C ILE A 192 5.29 6.51 -20.65
N LEU A 193 4.43 5.50 -20.59
CA LEU A 193 3.31 5.32 -21.51
C LEU A 193 1.99 5.43 -20.76
N VAL A 194 0.98 6.00 -21.42
CA VAL A 194 -0.42 5.90 -21.01
C VAL A 194 -1.17 5.19 -22.12
N ASN A 195 -1.74 4.02 -21.82
CA ASN A 195 -2.44 3.17 -22.79
C ASN A 195 -1.61 2.91 -24.07
N GLY A 196 -0.31 2.64 -23.89
CA GLY A 196 0.62 2.39 -24.99
C GLY A 196 1.09 3.63 -25.76
N LYS A 197 0.66 4.85 -25.39
CA LYS A 197 1.10 6.11 -26.00
C LYS A 197 2.14 6.79 -25.12
N ARG A 198 3.31 7.12 -25.69
CA ARG A 198 4.40 7.82 -25.01
C ARG A 198 3.92 9.16 -24.46
N LYS A 199 4.23 9.45 -23.19
CA LYS A 199 3.91 10.71 -22.51
C LYS A 199 5.13 11.45 -21.97
N GLY A 200 6.27 10.78 -21.86
CA GLY A 200 7.52 11.39 -21.43
C GLY A 200 8.70 10.47 -21.70
N LEU A 201 9.89 11.06 -21.71
CA LEU A 201 11.17 10.40 -21.88
C LEU A 201 12.03 10.61 -20.64
N GLY A 202 12.87 9.64 -20.34
CA GLY A 202 13.95 9.74 -19.37
C GLY A 202 15.21 9.15 -19.97
N ASN A 203 16.31 9.86 -19.81
CA ASN A 203 17.61 9.45 -20.31
C ASN A 203 18.50 9.08 -19.12
N CYS A 204 19.22 7.97 -19.26
CA CYS A 204 20.30 7.62 -18.36
C CYS A 204 21.46 7.05 -19.16
N TYR A 205 22.32 7.95 -19.63
CA TYR A 205 23.44 7.63 -20.50
C TYR A 205 24.76 7.59 -19.70
N ASN A 206 25.26 6.38 -19.43
CA ASN A 206 26.50 6.16 -18.69
C ASN A 206 27.56 5.38 -19.51
N VAL A 207 27.47 5.43 -20.84
CA VAL A 207 28.35 4.66 -21.75
C VAL A 207 29.82 5.09 -21.63
N GLY A 208 30.06 6.37 -21.34
CA GLY A 208 31.41 6.91 -21.13
C GLY A 208 31.87 6.96 -19.67
N GLY A 209 31.00 6.61 -18.71
CA GLY A 209 31.29 6.77 -17.29
C GLY A 209 32.04 5.60 -16.67
N SER A 210 32.76 5.90 -15.58
CA SER A 210 33.57 4.94 -14.81
C SER A 210 32.91 4.49 -13.50
N GLY A 211 31.83 5.15 -13.08
CA GLY A 211 31.08 4.86 -11.86
C GLY A 211 29.62 4.49 -12.13
N PHE A 212 28.87 4.25 -11.05
CA PHE A 212 27.41 4.16 -11.13
C PHE A 212 26.81 5.55 -11.34
N GLU A 213 25.80 5.63 -12.20
CA GLU A 213 25.05 6.86 -12.46
C GLU A 213 23.59 6.67 -12.02
N ASN A 214 22.98 7.72 -11.45
CA ASN A 214 21.58 7.70 -11.01
C ASN A 214 20.81 8.83 -11.71
N CYS A 215 19.87 8.43 -12.57
CA CYS A 215 19.04 9.36 -13.31
C CYS A 215 17.58 9.23 -12.87
N SER A 216 16.87 10.34 -12.79
CA SER A 216 15.44 10.32 -12.45
C SER A 216 14.63 11.28 -13.30
N ASN A 217 13.39 10.88 -13.57
CA ASN A 217 12.42 11.68 -14.30
C ASN A 217 11.10 11.70 -13.55
N THR A 218 10.32 12.77 -13.77
CA THR A 218 9.01 12.96 -13.15
C THR A 218 8.04 13.51 -14.20
N VAL A 219 6.86 12.90 -14.29
CA VAL A 219 5.82 13.27 -15.25
C VAL A 219 4.45 13.34 -14.55
N PRO A 220 3.84 14.53 -14.43
CA PRO A 220 2.44 14.64 -14.03
C PRO A 220 1.51 14.22 -15.18
N LEU A 221 0.49 13.42 -14.88
CA LEU A 221 -0.47 12.87 -15.84
C LEU A 221 -1.90 13.02 -15.34
N ILE A 222 -2.79 13.56 -16.18
CA ILE A 222 -4.23 13.48 -15.97
C ILE A 222 -4.71 12.15 -16.52
N LEU A 223 -5.33 11.33 -15.67
CA LEU A 223 -5.78 9.98 -16.03
C LEU A 223 -7.29 9.83 -15.83
N ALA A 224 -7.90 9.01 -16.69
CA ALA A 224 -9.24 8.48 -16.52
C ALA A 224 -9.20 7.12 -15.78
N THR A 225 -10.33 6.71 -15.20
CA THR A 225 -10.45 5.37 -14.59
C THR A 225 -10.12 4.29 -15.61
N GLY A 226 -9.25 3.36 -15.23
CA GLY A 226 -8.82 2.25 -16.08
C GLY A 226 -7.62 2.56 -16.97
N ASP A 227 -7.15 3.80 -17.04
CA ASP A 227 -5.92 4.14 -17.77
C ASP A 227 -4.74 3.35 -17.19
N LYS A 228 -3.94 2.78 -18.10
CA LYS A 228 -2.77 1.98 -17.76
C LYS A 228 -1.49 2.78 -17.99
N VAL A 229 -0.64 2.83 -16.96
CA VAL A 229 0.65 3.50 -16.97
C VAL A 229 1.76 2.50 -16.73
N ASN A 230 2.82 2.57 -17.53
CA ASN A 230 4.01 1.72 -17.37
C ASN A 230 5.27 2.43 -17.88
N ILE A 231 6.42 1.92 -17.44
CA ILE A 231 7.73 2.30 -17.96
C ILE A 231 8.15 1.26 -19.00
N ARG A 232 8.62 1.71 -20.15
CA ARG A 232 9.19 0.85 -21.20
C ARG A 232 10.59 1.33 -21.52
N THR A 233 11.51 0.41 -21.76
CA THR A 233 12.86 0.75 -22.25
C THR A 233 12.76 1.37 -23.64
N ASP A 234 13.61 2.35 -23.93
CA ASP A 234 13.88 2.85 -25.27
C ASP A 234 15.26 2.31 -25.72
N VAL A 235 16.35 3.03 -25.43
CA VAL A 235 17.73 2.51 -25.58
C VAL A 235 18.27 2.12 -24.21
N ALA A 236 18.31 0.83 -23.89
CA ALA A 236 18.70 0.36 -22.56
C ALA A 236 19.39 -1.00 -22.60
N ASP A 237 20.48 -1.17 -21.85
CA ASP A 237 21.17 -2.46 -21.75
C ASP A 237 21.35 -2.98 -20.32
N TYR A 238 21.10 -2.13 -19.30
CA TYR A 238 21.23 -2.51 -17.90
C TYR A 238 20.40 -1.63 -16.99
N LEU A 239 19.80 -2.24 -15.96
CA LEU A 239 19.21 -1.53 -14.83
C LEU A 239 19.67 -2.17 -13.52
N HIS A 240 20.18 -1.38 -12.59
CA HIS A 240 20.65 -1.88 -11.29
C HIS A 240 19.47 -2.18 -10.35
N GLY A 241 19.42 -3.39 -9.82
CA GLY A 241 18.40 -3.89 -8.91
C GLY A 241 18.68 -3.56 -7.45
N GLY A 242 18.32 -4.47 -6.53
CA GLY A 242 18.59 -4.34 -5.11
C GLY A 242 17.87 -3.19 -4.39
N GLY A 243 16.82 -2.62 -5.00
CA GLY A 243 16.13 -1.45 -4.47
C GLY A 243 16.68 -0.09 -4.92
N TRP A 244 17.76 -0.07 -5.71
CA TRP A 244 18.35 1.18 -6.22
C TRP A 244 17.46 1.84 -7.28
N SER A 245 17.03 1.07 -8.28
CA SER A 245 16.10 1.53 -9.31
C SER A 245 14.65 1.31 -8.87
N ASN A 246 13.80 2.31 -9.12
CA ASN A 246 12.44 2.35 -8.60
C ASN A 246 11.46 3.07 -9.54
N PHE A 247 10.18 2.74 -9.39
CA PHE A 247 9.06 3.42 -10.02
C PHE A 247 8.00 3.72 -8.96
N LYS A 248 7.63 4.98 -8.84
CA LYS A 248 6.72 5.49 -7.83
C LYS A 248 5.65 6.32 -8.50
N GLY A 249 4.49 6.38 -7.86
CA GLY A 249 3.47 7.33 -8.26
C GLY A 249 2.38 7.48 -7.23
N TRP A 250 1.71 8.63 -7.25
CA TRP A 250 0.61 8.94 -6.34
C TRP A 250 -0.42 9.86 -7.00
N LYS A 251 -1.66 9.75 -6.54
CA LYS A 251 -2.74 10.68 -6.89
C LYS A 251 -2.58 11.97 -6.09
N VAL A 252 -2.79 13.11 -6.75
CA VAL A 252 -2.80 14.44 -6.14
C VAL A 252 -4.22 14.83 -5.72
N TYR A 253 -5.20 14.67 -6.61
CA TYR A 253 -6.64 14.89 -6.36
C TYR A 253 -7.48 14.11 -7.37
#